data_AF-R7HRY1-F1
#
_entry.id   AF-R7HRY1-F1
#
_cell.length_a   1.000
_cell.length_b   1.000
_cell.length_c   1.000
_cell.angle_alpha   90.00
_cell.angle_beta   90.00
_cell.angle_gamma   90.00
#
_symmetry.space_group_name_H-M   'P 1'
#
loop_
_entity.id
_entity.type
_entity.pdbx_description
1 polymer ?
#
loop_
_entity_poly.entity_id
_entity_poly.type
_entity_poly.pdbx_seq_one_letter_code
_entity_poly.pdbx_strand_id
1 'polypeptide(L)'
;MLPPTPPNVTKYGTYSIDLTCMHLGCCRDSLRKKTEQGKIRNTRLDDDSETIIYPAIEILRYWFNTTKQPKTEGELEVILDSLQAKGYEATFGCKPPIINDKKKRKDESIESCTV
;
A
#
# COMPACT_ATOMS: atom_id res chain seq x y z
N MET A 1 11.44 -13.57 -8.29
CA MET A 1 11.91 -12.77 -9.45
C MET A 1 11.17 -11.44 -9.34
N LEU A 2 11.81 -10.28 -9.47
CA LEU A 2 11.06 -9.02 -9.33
C LEU A 2 10.14 -8.80 -10.54
N PRO A 3 8.96 -8.17 -10.33
CA PRO A 3 8.11 -7.78 -11.44
C PRO A 3 8.83 -6.80 -12.38
N PRO A 4 8.55 -6.85 -13.70
CA PRO A 4 9.20 -5.99 -14.69
C PRO A 4 8.76 -4.53 -14.60
N THR A 5 7.63 -4.25 -13.96
CA THR A 5 7.09 -2.91 -13.75
C THR A 5 7.18 -2.50 -12.28
N PRO A 6 7.30 -1.19 -11.97
CA PRO A 6 7.25 -0.70 -10.61
C PRO A 6 5.97 -1.15 -9.88
N PRO A 7 6.03 -1.45 -8.57
CA PRO A 7 4.88 -1.76 -7.75
C PRO A 7 3.82 -0.66 -7.80
N ASN A 8 2.56 -1.04 -8.05
CA ASN A 8 1.44 -0.13 -7.97
C ASN A 8 1.01 0.03 -6.51
N VAL A 9 1.57 1.02 -5.82
CA VAL A 9 1.30 1.33 -4.41
C VAL A 9 0.86 2.79 -4.25
N THR A 10 -0.03 3.04 -3.28
CA THR A 10 -0.52 4.38 -2.92
C THR A 10 0.46 5.12 -2.01
N LYS A 11 0.53 6.46 -2.13
CA LYS A 11 1.48 7.33 -1.39
C LYS A 11 1.54 7.08 0.10
N TYR A 12 0.39 6.97 0.74
CA TYR A 12 0.26 6.74 2.19
C TYR A 12 -0.06 5.28 2.54
N GLY A 13 0.08 4.37 1.57
CA GLY A 13 -0.26 2.96 1.75
C GLY A 13 0.72 2.24 2.66
N THR A 14 0.17 1.40 3.54
CA THR A 14 0.91 0.41 4.30
C THR A 14 0.41 -0.98 3.92
N TYR A 15 1.33 -1.91 3.70
CA TYR A 15 1.02 -3.21 3.11
C TYR A 15 1.43 -4.32 4.06
N SER A 16 0.56 -5.32 4.21
CA SER A 16 0.88 -6.54 4.95
C SER A 16 2.03 -7.30 4.26
N ILE A 17 2.56 -8.32 4.96
CA ILE A 17 3.59 -9.22 4.42
C ILE A 17 3.13 -9.81 3.07
N ASP A 18 1.89 -10.28 2.97
CA ASP A 18 1.39 -10.96 1.77
C ASP A 18 1.22 -10.00 0.59
N LEU A 19 0.65 -8.81 0.83
CA LEU A 19 0.55 -7.77 -0.20
C LEU A 19 1.92 -7.32 -0.69
N THR A 20 2.89 -7.15 0.22
CA THR A 20 4.26 -6.79 -0.11
C THR A 20 4.93 -7.88 -0.95
N CYS A 21 4.73 -9.15 -0.60
CA CYS A 21 5.21 -10.29 -1.37
C CYS A 21 4.67 -10.29 -2.80
N MET A 22 3.37 -10.00 -2.97
CA MET A 22 2.75 -9.86 -4.30
C MET A 22 3.36 -8.71 -5.10
N HIS A 23 3.51 -7.53 -4.50
CA HIS A 23 4.13 -6.37 -5.15
C HIS A 23 5.59 -6.60 -5.57
N LEU A 24 6.34 -7.40 -4.81
CA LEU A 24 7.76 -7.66 -5.05
C LEU A 24 8.04 -8.99 -5.75
N GLY A 25 7.00 -9.76 -6.11
CA GLY A 25 7.16 -11.07 -6.76
C GLY A 25 8.09 -12.03 -5.99
N CYS A 26 7.97 -12.05 -4.66
CA CYS A 26 8.82 -12.88 -3.80
C CYS A 26 8.03 -13.57 -2.69
N CYS A 27 8.58 -14.67 -2.15
CA CYS A 27 7.97 -15.38 -1.03
C CYS A 27 8.27 -14.72 0.32
N ARG A 28 7.50 -15.09 1.35
CA ARG A 28 7.60 -14.55 2.71
C ARG A 28 9.01 -14.70 3.30
N ASP A 29 9.65 -15.85 3.10
CA ASP A 29 11.01 -16.10 3.59
C ASP A 29 12.05 -15.19 2.91
N SER A 30 11.89 -14.97 1.60
CA SER A 30 12.73 -14.03 0.88
C SER A 30 12.53 -12.60 1.36
N LEU A 31 11.28 -12.19 1.64
CA LEU A 31 10.99 -10.88 2.19
C LEU A 31 11.60 -10.72 3.59
N ARG A 32 11.38 -11.69 4.49
CA ARG A 32 11.98 -11.71 5.85
C ARG A 32 13.50 -11.56 5.78
N LYS A 33 14.18 -12.35 4.97
CA LYS A 33 15.65 -12.27 4.82
C LYS A 33 16.12 -10.90 4.33
N LYS A 34 15.38 -10.24 3.44
CA LYS A 34 15.73 -8.90 2.95
C LYS A 34 15.52 -7.84 4.04
N THR A 35 14.48 -7.98 4.85
CA THR A 35 14.22 -7.11 6.00
C THR A 35 15.31 -7.25 7.06
N GLU A 36 15.71 -8.48 7.40
CA GLU A 36 16.83 -8.76 8.32
C GLU A 36 18.16 -8.19 7.80
N GLN A 37 18.36 -8.19 6.48
CA GLN A 37 19.53 -7.58 5.83
C GLN A 37 19.44 -6.04 5.73
N GLY A 38 18.36 -5.42 6.21
CA GLY A 38 18.15 -3.97 6.12
C GLY A 38 17.92 -3.45 4.70
N LYS A 39 17.61 -4.32 3.74
CA LYS A 39 17.39 -3.93 2.33
C LYS A 39 16.03 -3.27 2.09
N ILE A 40 15.06 -3.58 2.94
CA ILE A 40 13.73 -3.01 2.96
C ILE A 40 13.31 -2.85 4.42
N ARG A 41 12.74 -1.69 4.78
CA ARG A 41 12.29 -1.44 6.15
C ARG A 41 10.81 -1.74 6.30
N ASN A 42 10.43 -2.21 7.48
CA ASN A 42 9.07 -2.40 7.92
C ASN A 42 8.80 -1.53 9.16
N THR A 43 7.53 -1.38 9.52
CA THR A 43 7.10 -0.81 10.78
C THR A 43 6.04 -1.70 11.42
N ARG A 44 5.75 -1.48 12.70
CA ARG A 44 4.59 -2.05 13.39
C ARG A 44 3.45 -1.03 13.31
N LEU A 45 2.22 -1.52 13.19
CA LEU A 45 1.04 -0.66 13.07
C LEU A 45 0.75 0.07 14.39
N ASP A 46 0.93 -0.63 15.52
CA ASP A 46 0.77 -0.10 16.88
C ASP A 46 1.83 -0.74 17.79
N ASP A 47 2.22 -0.07 18.87
CA ASP A 47 3.21 -0.61 19.83
C ASP A 47 2.74 -1.94 20.48
N ASP A 48 1.43 -2.13 20.62
CA ASP A 48 0.80 -3.35 21.15
C ASP A 48 0.48 -4.39 20.07
N SER A 49 0.62 -4.02 18.78
CA SER A 49 0.30 -4.88 17.66
C SER A 49 1.58 -5.48 17.08
N GLU A 50 1.70 -6.81 17.12
CA GLU A 50 2.76 -7.51 16.37
C GLU A 50 2.53 -7.48 14.84
N THR A 51 1.57 -6.68 14.36
CA THR A 51 1.27 -6.57 12.93
C THR A 51 2.34 -5.77 12.21
N ILE A 52 3.16 -6.50 11.46
CA ILE A 52 4.21 -5.96 10.59
C ILE A 52 3.60 -5.45 9.28
N ILE A 53 3.93 -4.21 8.95
CA ILE A 53 3.55 -3.56 7.69
C ILE A 53 4.76 -2.94 6.99
N TYR A 54 4.67 -2.81 5.67
CA TYR A 54 5.67 -2.19 4.81
C TYR A 54 5.11 -0.90 4.20
N PRO A 55 5.73 0.26 4.45
CA PRO A 55 5.33 1.51 3.81
C PRO A 55 5.53 1.47 2.29
N ALA A 56 4.63 2.11 1.54
CA ALA A 56 4.69 2.21 0.08
C ALA A 56 6.06 2.69 -0.44
N ILE A 57 6.62 3.71 0.21
CA ILE A 57 7.91 4.30 -0.15
C ILE A 57 9.06 3.28 -0.05
N GLU A 58 9.04 2.41 0.96
CA GLU A 58 10.05 1.36 1.15
C GLU A 58 9.92 0.26 0.11
N ILE A 59 8.70 -0.10 -0.29
CA ILE A 59 8.44 -1.06 -1.37
C ILE A 59 9.00 -0.54 -2.70
N LEU A 60 8.73 0.72 -3.05
CA LEU A 60 9.27 1.33 -4.26
C LEU A 60 10.80 1.47 -4.20
N ARG A 61 11.32 2.00 -3.09
CA ARG A 61 12.77 2.14 -2.85
C ARG A 61 13.48 0.81 -3.06
N TYR A 62 12.97 -0.26 -2.47
CA TYR A 62 13.54 -1.60 -2.64
C TYR A 62 13.51 -2.06 -4.10
N TRP A 63 12.38 -1.88 -4.80
CA TRP A 63 12.24 -2.27 -6.20
C TRP A 63 13.26 -1.55 -7.09
N PHE A 64 13.34 -0.22 -6.99
CA PHE A 64 14.26 0.62 -7.77
C PHE A 64 15.73 0.33 -7.49
N ASN A 65 16.08 0.12 -6.22
CA ASN A 65 17.44 -0.28 -5.86
C ASN A 65 17.80 -1.63 -6.47
N THR A 66 16.87 -2.58 -6.50
CA THR A 66 17.14 -3.92 -7.03
C THR A 66 17.18 -3.94 -8.57
N THR A 67 16.42 -3.07 -9.24
CA THR A 67 16.49 -2.89 -10.70
C THR A 67 17.64 -1.99 -11.15
N LYS A 68 18.58 -1.66 -10.23
CA LYS A 68 19.76 -0.82 -10.47
C LYS A 68 19.40 0.59 -10.99
N GLN A 69 18.24 1.08 -10.60
CA GLN A 69 17.75 2.42 -10.92
C GLN A 69 17.42 3.15 -9.62
N PRO A 70 18.40 3.36 -8.71
CA PRO A 70 18.15 3.96 -7.41
C PRO A 70 17.52 5.35 -7.59
N LYS A 71 16.57 5.66 -6.71
CA LYS A 71 15.83 6.92 -6.69
C LYS A 71 16.06 7.63 -5.36
N THR A 72 16.18 8.94 -5.44
CA THR A 72 16.16 9.80 -4.25
C THR A 72 14.78 9.77 -3.59
N GLU A 73 14.71 10.21 -2.33
CA GLU A 73 13.43 10.25 -1.61
C GLU A 73 12.41 11.15 -2.31
N GLY A 74 12.80 12.34 -2.76
CA GLY A 74 11.93 13.24 -3.52
C GLY A 74 11.44 12.66 -4.84
N GLU A 75 12.27 11.89 -5.57
CA GLU A 75 11.81 11.20 -6.78
C GLU A 75 10.79 10.11 -6.47
N LEU A 76 10.98 9.36 -5.37
CA LEU A 76 10.02 8.36 -4.93
C LEU A 76 8.68 9.00 -4.53
N GLU A 77 8.71 10.15 -3.86
CA GLU A 77 7.50 10.91 -3.53
C GLU A 77 6.75 11.35 -4.80
N VAL A 78 7.44 11.88 -5.80
CA VAL A 78 6.83 12.27 -7.09
C VAL A 78 6.20 11.06 -7.80
N ILE A 79 6.85 9.90 -7.76
CA ILE A 79 6.29 8.66 -8.31
C ILE A 79 5.03 8.25 -7.55
N LEU A 80 5.06 8.30 -6.22
CA LEU A 80 3.90 8.01 -5.37
C LEU A 80 2.74 8.97 -5.60
N ASP A 81 3.02 10.27 -5.76
CA ASP A 81 2.01 11.27 -6.12
C ASP A 81 1.40 10.99 -7.48
N SER A 82 2.22 10.60 -8.46
CA SER A 82 1.76 10.22 -9.78
C SER A 82 0.90 8.95 -9.76
N LEU A 83 1.26 7.96 -8.94
CA LEU A 83 0.48 6.74 -8.75
C LEU A 83 -0.83 7.03 -8.01
N GLN A 84 -0.82 7.92 -7.02
CA GLN A 84 -2.03 8.36 -6.33
C GLN A 84 -2.97 9.11 -7.28
N ALA A 85 -2.46 10.01 -8.13
CA ALA A 85 -3.26 10.70 -9.14
C ALA A 85 -3.90 9.71 -10.12
N LYS A 86 -3.15 8.69 -10.59
CA LYS A 86 -3.67 7.61 -11.45
C LYS A 86 -4.68 6.70 -10.73
N GLY A 87 -4.44 6.42 -9.45
CA GLY A 87 -5.37 5.68 -8.59
C GLY A 87 -6.65 6.47 -8.32
N TYR A 88 -6.55 7.79 -8.22
CA TYR A 88 -7.68 8.72 -8.18
C TYR A 88 -8.48 8.58 -9.48
N GLU A 89 -7.85 8.67 -10.66
CA GLU A 89 -8.58 8.48 -11.94
C GLU A 89 -9.23 7.09 -12.08
N ALA A 90 -8.66 6.04 -11.49
CA ALA A 90 -9.28 4.70 -11.47
C ALA A 90 -10.41 4.54 -10.43
N THR A 91 -10.52 5.44 -9.43
CA THR A 91 -11.48 5.34 -8.31
C THR A 91 -12.56 6.42 -8.31
N PHE A 92 -12.56 7.38 -9.25
CA PHE A 92 -13.76 8.21 -9.53
C PHE A 92 -14.91 7.45 -10.23
N GLY A 93 -14.81 6.12 -10.36
CA GLY A 93 -15.93 5.22 -10.60
C GLY A 93 -16.33 4.33 -9.41
N CYS A 94 -15.50 4.21 -8.37
CA CYS A 94 -15.77 3.39 -7.19
C CYS A 94 -15.03 3.97 -5.99
N LYS A 95 -15.79 4.60 -5.08
CA LYS A 95 -15.31 5.03 -3.76
C LYS A 95 -14.48 3.91 -3.10
N PRO A 96 -13.26 4.16 -2.58
CA PRO A 96 -12.66 3.23 -1.64
C PRO A 96 -13.60 3.09 -0.44
N PRO A 97 -13.75 1.90 0.17
CA PRO A 97 -14.49 1.79 1.41
C PRO A 97 -13.76 2.64 2.45
N ILE A 98 -14.39 3.77 2.79
CA ILE A 98 -14.05 4.52 3.99
C ILE A 98 -14.39 3.57 5.13
N ILE A 99 -13.38 2.92 5.71
CA ILE A 99 -13.53 2.27 7.01
C ILE A 99 -13.60 3.42 8.03
N ASN A 100 -14.77 4.03 8.15
CA ASN A 100 -15.08 4.95 9.22
C ASN A 100 -15.53 4.13 10.42
N ASP A 101 -14.58 3.83 11.30
CA ASP A 101 -14.91 3.44 12.66
C ASP A 101 -15.64 4.61 13.33
N LYS A 102 -16.84 4.34 13.88
CA LYS A 102 -17.68 5.20 14.73
C LYS A 102 -18.31 6.45 14.10
N LYS A 103 -19.54 6.28 13.59
CA LYS A 103 -20.67 7.11 14.05
C LYS A 103 -22.04 6.46 13.80
N LYS A 104 -22.54 5.80 14.83
CA LYS A 104 -23.96 5.53 15.06
C LYS A 104 -24.71 6.88 14.99
N ARG A 105 -25.58 7.08 14.00
CA ARG A 105 -26.69 8.05 14.05
C ARG A 105 -27.71 7.84 12.94
N LYS A 106 -28.92 7.49 13.41
CA LYS A 106 -30.26 7.71 12.87
C LYS A 106 -30.64 7.00 11.57
N ASP A 107 -31.36 5.90 11.76
CA ASP A 107 -32.57 5.55 11.00
C ASP A 107 -33.35 6.80 10.61
N GLU A 108 -33.38 7.11 9.31
CA GLU A 108 -34.44 7.88 8.69
C GLU A 108 -35.06 7.00 7.60
N SER A 109 -36.39 7.00 7.60
CA SER A 109 -37.31 6.04 7.03
C SER A 109 -37.17 5.85 5.52
N ILE A 110 -37.25 4.60 5.06
CA ILE A 110 -37.42 4.26 3.66
C ILE A 110 -38.93 4.16 3.39
N GLU A 111 -39.49 5.11 2.64
CA GLU A 111 -40.81 4.97 2.04
C GLU A 111 -40.81 3.76 1.08
N SER A 112 -41.72 2.84 1.34
CA SER A 112 -42.01 1.70 0.45
C SER A 112 -42.76 2.20 -0.78
N CYS A 113 -42.11 2.15 -1.95
CA CYS A 113 -42.79 2.09 -3.23
C CYS A 113 -43.01 0.62 -3.58
N THR A 114 -44.27 0.18 -3.63
CA THR A 114 -44.68 -0.99 -4.42
C THR A 114 -45.93 -0.62 -5.22
N VAL A 115 -45.94 -1.09 -6.47
CA VAL A 115 -46.85 -0.85 -7.59
C VAL A 115 -48.33 -0.93 -7.25
#